data_AF-A0A4Q2XVT9-F1
#
_entry.id   AF-A0A4Q2XVT9-F1
#
_cell.length_a   1.000
_cell.length_b   1.000
_cell.length_c   1.000
_cell.angle_alpha   90.00
_cell.angle_beta   90.00
_cell.angle_gamma   90.00
#
_symmetry.space_group_name_H-M   'P 1'
#
loop_
_entity.id
_entity.type
_entity.pdbx_description
1 polymer ?
#
loop_
_entity_poly.entity_id
_entity_poly.type
_entity_poly.pdbx_seq_one_letter_code
_entity_poly.pdbx_strand_id
1 'polypeptide(L)' 'MADPEHHLSIGAVRVLGRSARERLTAQRSLTVWLFGLSGSGKSTLATALDRTLNSEGRLTTLLDGDLLRTGLNAGLGF' A
#
# COMPACT_ATOMS: atom_id res chain seq x y z
N MET A 1 12.39 -2.99 23.56
CA MET A 1 12.68 -4.03 22.55
C MET A 1 11.34 -4.64 22.15
N ALA A 2 10.84 -4.37 20.95
CA ALA A 2 9.50 -4.78 20.53
C ALA A 2 9.47 -6.29 20.25
N ASP A 3 8.51 -6.97 20.85
CA ASP A 3 8.29 -8.42 20.74
C ASP A 3 8.28 -8.90 19.27
N PRO A 4 9.16 -9.84 18.88
CA PRO A 4 9.23 -10.34 17.50
C PRO A 4 7.94 -11.05 17.05
N GLU A 5 7.08 -11.48 17.98
CA GLU A 5 5.92 -12.35 17.73
C GLU A 5 4.57 -11.63 17.82
N HIS A 6 4.52 -10.31 17.57
CA HIS A 6 3.26 -9.56 17.55
C HIS A 6 2.40 -10.00 16.36
N HIS A 7 1.60 -11.04 16.57
CA HIS A 7 0.66 -11.60 15.61
C HIS A 7 -0.68 -10.87 15.71
N LEU A 8 -1.19 -10.43 14.57
CA LEU A 8 -2.57 -9.98 14.45
C LEU A 8 -3.46 -11.21 14.22
N SER A 9 -4.43 -11.44 15.10
CA SER A 9 -5.41 -12.50 14.92
C SER A 9 -6.61 -11.96 14.13
N ILE A 10 -6.85 -12.50 12.94
CA ILE A 10 -8.10 -12.30 12.19
C ILE A 10 -8.87 -13.61 12.28
N GLY A 11 -9.79 -13.70 13.25
CA GLY A 11 -10.42 -14.98 13.59
C GLY A 11 -9.37 -16.00 14.08
N ALA A 12 -9.37 -17.21 13.50
CA ALA A 12 -8.37 -18.25 13.79
C ALA A 12 -7.03 -18.05 13.02
N VAL A 13 -6.96 -17.10 12.11
CA VAL A 13 -5.78 -16.88 11.26
C VAL A 13 -4.79 -15.96 11.96
N ARG A 14 -3.56 -16.46 12.13
CA ARG A 14 -2.42 -15.65 12.57
C ARG A 14 -1.81 -14.92 11.38
N VAL A 15 -1.78 -13.59 11.46
CA VAL A 15 -1.21 -12.73 10.44
C VAL A 15 0.04 -12.05 11.00
N LEU A 16 1.10 -11.97 10.18
CA LEU A 16 2.31 -11.24 10.52
C LEU A 16 1.98 -9.79 10.87
N GLY A 17 2.46 -9.33 12.03
CA GLY A 17 2.33 -7.95 12.46
C GLY A 17 3.16 -6.98 11.62
N ARG A 18 2.84 -5.69 11.75
CA ARG A 18 3.56 -4.60 11.07
C ARG A 18 5.07 -4.67 11.30
N SER A 19 5.52 -4.78 12.55
CA SER A 19 6.95 -4.78 12.89
C SER A 19 7.72 -5.94 12.25
N ALA A 20 7.08 -7.11 12.09
CA ALA A 20 7.69 -8.24 11.38
C ALA A 20 7.90 -7.92 9.90
N ARG A 21 6.89 -7.31 9.24
CA ARG A 21 7.00 -6.89 7.83
C ARG A 21 8.07 -5.81 7.64
N GLU A 22 8.10 -4.81 8.51
CA GLU A 22 9.09 -3.71 8.44
C GLU A 22 10.52 -4.21 8.64
N ARG A 23 10.73 -5.26 9.46
CA ARG A 23 12.04 -5.92 9.58
C ARG A 23 12.44 -6.66 8.31
N LEU A 24 11.51 -7.36 7.66
CA LEU A 24 11.77 -8.10 6.41
C LEU A 24 12.16 -7.17 5.26
N THR A 25 11.55 -6.00 5.18
CA THR A 25 11.81 -5.03 4.10
C THR A 25 12.88 -4.00 4.47
N ALA A 26 13.37 -3.99 5.72
CA ALA A 26 14.19 -2.92 6.27
C ALA A 26 13.61 -1.51 6.05
N GLN A 27 12.28 -1.39 5.99
CA GLN A 27 11.56 -0.17 5.67
C GLN A 27 10.35 0.02 6.59
N ARG A 28 10.04 1.27 6.93
CA ARG A 28 8.78 1.59 7.60
C ARG A 28 7.62 1.56 6.60
N SER A 29 6.54 0.89 6.96
CA SER A 29 5.31 0.85 6.18
C SER A 29 4.50 2.13 6.37
N LEU A 30 4.01 2.70 5.27
CA LEU A 30 3.12 3.87 5.26
C LEU A 30 2.17 3.79 4.07
N THR A 31 1.02 4.46 4.18
CA THR A 31 0.06 4.61 3.08
C THR A 31 -0.13 6.08 2.81
N VAL A 32 0.11 6.51 1.57
CA VAL A 32 -0.21 7.86 1.09
C VAL A 32 -1.55 7.80 0.38
N TRP A 33 -2.57 8.42 0.96
CA TRP A 33 -3.91 8.46 0.36
C TRP A 33 -4.11 9.77 -0.40
N LEU A 34 -4.18 9.68 -1.74
CA LEU A 34 -4.44 10.83 -2.60
C LEU A 34 -5.93 10.88 -2.97
N PHE A 35 -6.59 11.98 -2.64
CA PHE A 35 -8.00 12.21 -2.93
C PHE A 35 -8.20 13.58 -3.61
N GLY A 36 -9.28 13.73 -4.36
CA GLY A 36 -9.55 14.93 -5.16
C GLY A 36 -10.34 14.65 -6.43
N LEU A 37 -10.86 15.71 -7.05
CA LEU A 37 -11.70 15.66 -8.25
C LEU A 37 -11.04 14.91 -9.42
N SER A 38 -11.84 14.39 -10.35
CA SER A 38 -11.31 13.84 -11.61
C SER A 38 -10.46 14.90 -12.33
N GLY A 39 -9.31 14.50 -12.87
CA GLY A 39 -8.37 15.43 -13.51
C GLY A 39 -7.48 16.25 -12.56
N SER A 40 -7.63 16.18 -11.23
CA SER A 40 -6.82 16.95 -10.27
C SER A 40 -5.35 16.51 -10.15
N GLY A 41 -4.88 15.59 -11.00
CA GLY A 41 -3.47 15.13 -11.01
C GLY A 41 -3.10 14.02 -10.02
N LYS A 42 -4.06 13.36 -9.37
CA LYS A 42 -3.80 12.27 -8.39
C LYS A 42 -2.90 11.16 -8.94
N SER A 43 -3.30 10.52 -10.04
CA SER A 43 -2.52 9.41 -10.64
C SER A 43 -1.17 9.89 -11.17
N THR A 44 -1.08 11.14 -11.67
CA THR A 44 0.19 11.75 -12.07
C THR A 44 1.16 11.86 -10.90
N LEU A 45 0.70 12.43 -9.77
CA LEU A 45 1.53 12.57 -8.57
C LEU A 45 1.89 11.20 -7.97
N ALA A 46 0.93 10.28 -7.92
CA ALA A 46 1.13 8.94 -7.39
C ALA A 46 2.20 8.16 -8.19
N THR A 47 2.13 8.23 -9.52
CA THR A 47 3.09 7.58 -10.42
C THR A 47 4.48 8.21 -10.30
N ALA A 48 4.57 9.55 -10.18
CA ALA A 48 5.84 10.23 -9.99
C ALA A 48 6.48 9.84 -8.65
N LEU A 49 5.69 9.82 -7.57
CA LEU A 49 6.15 9.40 -6.25
C LEU A 49 6.65 7.95 -6.25
N ASP A 50 5.88 7.02 -6.84
CA ASP A 50 6.25 5.61 -6.94
C ASP A 50 7.58 5.43 -7.69
N ARG A 51 7.75 6.10 -8.83
CA ARG A 51 9.01 6.06 -9.60
C ARG A 51 10.20 6.60 -8.82
N THR A 52 10.04 7.74 -8.15
CA THR A 52 11.12 8.34 -7.34
C THR A 52 11.53 7.41 -6.20
N LEU A 53 10.56 6.86 -5.45
CA LEU A 53 10.86 5.97 -4.33
C LEU A 53 11.50 4.65 -4.80
N ASN A 54 11.05 4.08 -5.92
CA ASN A 54 11.70 2.91 -6.52
C ASN A 54 13.14 3.21 -6.95
N SER A 55 13.41 4.39 -7.53
CA SER A 55 14.78 4.79 -7.90
C SER A 55 15.71 4.96 -6.69
N GLU A 56 15.16 5.23 -5.52
CA GLU A 56 15.88 5.26 -4.24
C GLU A 56 16.01 3.87 -3.58
N GLY A 57 15.57 2.80 -4.25
CA GLY A 57 15.61 1.44 -3.73
C GLY A 57 14.54 1.14 -2.66
N ARG A 58 13.47 1.94 -2.60
CA ARG A 58 12.37 1.71 -1.65
C ARG A 58 11.28 0.86 -2.29
N LEU A 59 10.89 -0.20 -1.60
CA LEU A 59 9.72 -1.01 -1.96
C LEU A 59 8.44 -0.19 -1.84
N THR A 60 7.73 -0.02 -2.96
CA THR A 60 6.43 0.66 -3.02
C THR A 60 5.43 -0.14 -3.85
N THR A 61 4.15 0.22 -3.72
CA THR A 61 3.08 -0.34 -4.54
C THR A 61 2.06 0.77 -4.78
N LEU A 62 1.70 0.97 -6.05
CA LEU A 62 0.69 1.92 -6.47
C LEU A 62 -0.68 1.22 -6.56
N LEU A 63 -1.68 1.77 -5.87
CA LEU A 63 -3.08 1.36 -6.01
C LEU A 63 -3.86 2.50 -6.69
N ASP A 64 -4.17 2.34 -7.98
CA ASP A 64 -4.98 3.29 -8.74
C ASP A 64 -6.44 2.81 -8.79
N GLY A 65 -7.38 3.70 -8.48
CA GLY A 65 -8.80 3.42 -8.55
C GLY A 65 -9.27 3.02 -9.96
N ASP A 66 -8.62 3.52 -11.01
CA ASP A 66 -8.92 3.11 -12.39
C ASP A 66 -8.51 1.65 -12.64
N LEU A 67 -7.33 1.25 -12.18
CA LEU A 67 -6.86 -0.14 -12.27
C LEU A 67 -7.67 -1.09 -11.38
N LEU A 68 -8.06 -0.65 -10.19
CA LEU A 68 -8.89 -1.46 -9.30
C LEU A 68 -10.29 -1.67 -9.90
N ARG A 69 -10.88 -0.67 -10.56
CA ARG A 69 -12.20 -0.77 -11.21
C ARG A 69 -12.25 -1.76 -12.37
N THR A 70 -11.15 -1.98 -13.09
CA THR A 70 -11.11 -3.00 -14.15
C THR A 70 -10.86 -4.41 -13.62
N GLY A 71 -10.30 -4.54 -12.41
CA GLY A 71 -9.98 -5.82 -11.78
C GLY A 71 -10.83 -6.08 -10.54
N LEU A 72 -10.21 -5.88 -9.36
CA LEU A 72 -10.78 -6.26 -8.06
C LEU A 72 -12.19 -5.70 -7.81
N ASN A 73 -12.46 -4.50 -8.29
CA ASN A 73 -13.71 -3.77 -8.04
C ASN A 73 -14.70 -3.85 -9.22
N ALA A 74 -14.45 -4.68 -10.25
CA ALA A 74 -15.26 -4.70 -11.47
C ALA A 74 -16.74 -5.06 -11.23
N GLY A 75 -17.06 -5.81 -10.18
CA GLY A 75 -18.43 -6.24 -9.85
C GLY A 75 -19.20 -5.29 -8.93
N LEU A 76 -18.63 -4.16 -8.53
CA LEU A 76 -19.23 -3.34 -7.46
C LEU A 76 -20.32 -2.36 -7.92
N GLY A 77 -20.55 -2.23 -9.24
CA GLY A 77 -21.70 -1.51 -9.79
C GLY A 77 -21.66 0.02 -9.64
N PHE A 78 -20.48 0.59 -9.36
CA PHE A 78 -20.23 2.03 -9.27
C PHE A 78 -19.01 2.45 -10.11
#